data_AF-A0AAF0ZKS8-F1
#
_entry.id   AF-A0AAF0ZKS8-F1
#
_cell.length_a   1.000
_cell.length_b   1.000
_cell.length_c   1.000
_cell.angle_alpha   90.00
_cell.angle_beta   90.00
_cell.angle_gamma   90.00
#
_symmetry.space_group_name_H-M   'P 1'
#
loop_
_entity.id
_entity.type
_entity.pdbx_description
1 polymer ?
#
loop_
_entity_poly.entity_id
_entity_poly.type
_entity_poly.pdbx_seq_one_letter_code
_entity_poly.pdbx_strand_id
1 'polypeptide(L)'
;MPEHTADLLSCWIRRGASKSQKKWWRIIPACIWWSIWEERNGRCYENKSNSIQKVKEKCITYLYFWCKQECIEELEQLVDMLGSL
;
A
#
# COMPACT_ATOMS: atom_id res chain seq x y z
N MET A 1 -17.68 6.79 12.13
CA MET A 1 -16.79 7.10 10.98
C MET A 1 -15.52 7.70 11.56
N PRO A 2 -14.31 7.30 11.15
CA PRO A 2 -13.08 7.87 11.71
C PRO A 2 -13.03 9.38 11.44
N GLU A 3 -12.63 10.17 12.43
CA GLU A 3 -12.62 11.64 12.35
C GLU A 3 -11.38 12.16 11.63
N HIS A 4 -10.25 11.47 11.80
CA HIS A 4 -8.99 11.80 11.13
C HIS A 4 -8.45 10.64 10.29
N THR A 5 -7.60 10.98 9.32
CA THR A 5 -6.89 9.98 8.49
C THR A 5 -6.09 9.01 9.36
N ALA A 6 -5.50 9.49 10.47
CA ALA A 6 -4.80 8.63 11.43
C ALA A 6 -5.72 7.57 12.05
N ASP A 7 -6.97 7.91 12.36
CA ASP A 7 -7.95 6.99 12.94
C ASP A 7 -8.36 5.93 11.92
N LEU A 8 -8.57 6.34 10.66
CA LEU A 8 -8.83 5.41 9.56
C LEU A 8 -7.66 4.44 9.35
N LEU A 9 -6.43 4.94 9.38
CA LEU A 9 -5.21 4.12 9.27
C LEU A 9 -5.06 3.18 10.47
N SER A 10 -5.45 3.61 11.68
CA SER A 10 -5.41 2.77 12.89
C SER A 10 -6.37 1.57 12.81
N CYS A 11 -7.46 1.70 12.06
CA CYS A 11 -8.39 0.61 11.79
C CYS A 11 -7.81 -0.45 10.84
N TRP A 12 -6.75 -0.10 10.10
CA TRP A 12 -6.08 -0.97 9.13
C TRP A 12 -5.04 -1.88 9.81
N ILE A 13 -5.50 -2.68 10.78
CA ILE A 13 -4.66 -3.63 11.51
C ILE A 13 -5.34 -5.00 11.50
N ARG A 14 -4.66 -6.03 10.98
CA ARG A 14 -5.13 -7.41 11.06
C ARG A 14 -5.00 -7.92 12.50
N ARG A 15 -6.14 -8.17 13.17
CA ARG A 15 -6.16 -8.81 14.50
C ARG A 15 -5.63 -10.25 14.36
N GLY A 16 -4.83 -10.70 15.32
CA GLY A 16 -4.23 -12.04 15.32
C GLY A 16 -3.01 -12.23 14.38
N ALA A 17 -2.58 -11.18 13.68
CA ALA A 17 -1.41 -11.22 12.80
C ALA A 17 -0.08 -11.31 13.57
N SER A 18 0.90 -11.99 12.98
CA SER A 18 2.29 -12.01 13.46
C SER A 18 2.91 -10.60 13.47
N LYS A 19 4.04 -10.42 14.16
CA LYS A 19 4.75 -9.12 14.18
C LYS A 19 5.13 -8.66 12.77
N SER A 20 5.59 -9.58 11.91
CA SER A 20 5.89 -9.28 10.51
C SER A 20 4.62 -8.87 9.78
N GLN A 21 3.56 -9.70 9.80
CA GLN A 21 2.25 -9.40 9.20
C GLN A 21 1.74 -8.00 9.56
N LYS A 22 1.81 -7.60 10.83
CA LYS A 22 1.41 -6.25 11.29
C LYS A 22 2.23 -5.12 10.63
N LYS A 23 3.52 -5.32 10.35
CA LYS A 23 4.32 -4.33 9.60
C LYS A 23 3.79 -4.15 8.17
N TRP A 24 3.54 -5.24 7.45
CA TRP A 24 2.98 -5.17 6.10
C TRP A 24 1.63 -4.45 6.08
N TRP A 25 0.74 -4.79 7.01
CA TRP A 25 -0.57 -4.17 7.11
C TRP A 25 -0.48 -2.65 7.28
N ARG A 26 0.52 -2.15 8.02
CA ARG A 26 0.72 -0.70 8.18
C ARG A 26 1.22 0.01 6.91
N ILE A 27 1.90 -0.70 6.01
CA ILE A 27 2.48 -0.14 4.78
C ILE A 27 1.41 0.00 3.69
N ILE A 28 0.49 -0.97 3.58
CA ILE A 28 -0.52 -1.03 2.51
C ILE A 28 -1.30 0.29 2.33
N PRO A 29 -1.87 0.92 3.37
CA PRO A 29 -2.62 2.16 3.20
C PRO A 29 -1.77 3.31 2.67
N ALA A 30 -0.51 3.40 3.09
CA ALA A 30 0.41 4.44 2.63
C ALA A 30 0.70 4.26 1.14
N CYS A 31 0.89 3.03 0.66
CA CYS A 31 1.08 2.74 -0.76
C CYS A 31 -0.16 3.08 -1.60
N ILE A 32 -1.35 2.74 -1.11
CA ILE A 32 -2.62 3.09 -1.78
C ILE A 32 -2.77 4.61 -1.86
N TRP A 33 -2.61 5.29 -0.72
CA TRP A 33 -2.72 6.74 -0.64
C TRP A 33 -1.75 7.44 -1.59
N TRP A 34 -0.48 7.04 -1.56
CA TRP A 34 0.56 7.64 -2.39
C TRP A 34 0.29 7.44 -3.88
N SER A 35 -0.13 6.24 -4.28
CA SER A 35 -0.45 5.94 -5.69
C SER A 35 -1.62 6.77 -6.21
N ILE A 36 -2.66 6.94 -5.39
CA ILE A 36 -3.83 7.77 -5.73
C ILE A 36 -3.44 9.24 -5.77
N TRP A 37 -2.66 9.71 -4.80
CA TRP A 37 -2.18 11.08 -4.74
C TRP A 37 -1.33 11.44 -5.97
N GLU A 38 -0.39 10.57 -6.35
CA GLU A 38 0.45 10.76 -7.53
C GLU A 38 -0.40 10.80 -8.81
N GLU A 39 -1.35 9.89 -8.98
CA GLU A 39 -2.24 9.88 -10.15
C GLU A 39 -3.12 11.13 -10.23
N ARG A 40 -3.69 11.56 -9.09
CA ARG A 40 -4.52 12.78 -9.03
C ARG A 40 -3.70 14.02 -9.40
N ASN A 41 -2.49 14.14 -8.88
CA ASN A 41 -1.62 15.26 -9.20
C ASN A 41 -1.13 15.22 -10.65
N GLY A 42 -0.78 14.05 -11.17
CA GLY A 42 -0.41 13.88 -12.57
C GLY A 42 -1.52 14.34 -13.52
N ARG A 43 -2.79 14.06 -13.19
CA ARG A 43 -3.95 14.53 -13.96
C ARG A 43 -4.13 16.05 -13.86
N CYS A 44 -4.05 16.60 -12.65
CA CYS A 44 -4.32 18.02 -12.41
C CYS A 44 -3.20 18.95 -12.91
N TYR A 45 -1.94 18.53 -12.76
CA TYR A 45 -0.78 19.43 -12.95
C TYR A 45 0.11 19.04 -14.14
N GLU A 46 0.07 17.79 -14.59
CA GLU A 46 0.97 17.29 -15.65
C GLU A 46 0.22 16.83 -16.91
N ASN A 47 -1.12 16.93 -16.93
CA ASN A 47 -1.98 16.41 -17.99
C ASN A 47 -1.70 14.92 -18.34
N LYS A 48 -1.26 14.15 -17.35
CA LYS A 48 -1.00 12.71 -17.47
C LYS A 48 -2.20 11.95 -16.91
N SER A 49 -2.61 10.89 -17.61
CA SER A 49 -3.66 10.00 -17.13
C SER A 49 -3.24 8.56 -17.38
N ASN A 50 -3.05 7.80 -16.32
CA ASN A 50 -2.75 6.38 -16.42
C ASN A 50 -4.04 5.54 -16.42
N SER A 51 -3.95 4.32 -16.95
CA SER A 51 -5.03 3.34 -16.77
C SER A 51 -5.12 2.89 -15.31
N ILE A 52 -6.29 2.41 -14.91
CA ILE A 52 -6.48 1.85 -13.55
C ILE A 52 -5.47 0.71 -13.27
N GLN A 53 -5.14 -0.08 -14.29
CA GLN A 53 -4.17 -1.16 -14.18
C GLN A 53 -2.78 -0.61 -13.84
N LYS A 54 -2.37 0.48 -14.49
CA LYS A 54 -1.08 1.11 -14.23
C LYS A 54 -1.00 1.74 -12.84
N VAL A 55 -2.11 2.29 -12.33
CA VAL A 55 -2.18 2.79 -10.94
C VAL A 55 -2.05 1.63 -9.94
N LYS A 56 -2.69 0.48 -10.21
CA LYS A 56 -2.53 -0.74 -9.38
C LYS A 56 -1.09 -1.25 -9.40
N GLU A 57 -0.45 -1.30 -10.57
CA GLU A 57 0.97 -1.68 -10.71
C GLU A 57 1.88 -0.78 -9.88
N LYS A 58 1.66 0.55 -9.90
CA LYS A 58 2.40 1.49 -9.07
C LYS A 58 2.21 1.22 -7.58
N CYS A 59 0.98 0.96 -7.14
CA CYS A 59 0.70 0.62 -5.75
C CYS A 59 1.44 -0.65 -5.30
N ILE A 60 1.44 -1.69 -6.12
CA ILE A 60 2.17 -2.94 -5.85
C ILE A 60 3.68 -2.68 -5.82
N THR A 61 4.19 -1.86 -6.74
CA THR A 61 5.61 -1.47 -6.79
C THR A 61 6.03 -0.75 -5.51
N TYR A 62 5.24 0.21 -5.03
CA TYR A 62 5.50 0.88 -3.76
C TYR A 62 5.45 -0.09 -2.58
N LEU A 63 4.46 -0.99 -2.55
CA LEU A 63 4.35 -2.00 -1.50
C LEU A 63 5.61 -2.87 -1.45
N TYR A 64 6.04 -3.41 -2.59
CA TYR A 64 7.26 -4.19 -2.69
C TYR A 64 8.50 -3.41 -2.21
N PHE A 65 8.66 -2.18 -2.68
CA PHE A 65 9.78 -1.32 -2.30
C PHE A 65 9.86 -1.09 -0.79
N TRP A 66 8.76 -0.69 -0.16
CA TRP A 66 8.73 -0.37 1.27
C TRP A 66 8.86 -1.60 2.15
N CYS A 67 8.28 -2.73 1.73
CA CYS A 67 8.43 -3.98 2.45
C CYS A 67 9.86 -4.52 2.40
N LYS A 68 10.55 -4.39 1.26
CA LYS A 68 11.97 -4.72 1.15
C LYS A 68 12.82 -3.83 2.06
N GLN A 69 12.51 -2.53 2.13
CA GLN A 69 13.25 -1.56 2.96
C GLN A 69 13.08 -1.83 4.47
N GLU A 70 11.93 -2.35 4.89
CA GLU A 70 11.64 -2.73 6.29
C GLU A 70 12.25 -4.09 6.71
N CYS A 71 13.17 -4.64 5.89
CA CYS A 71 13.79 -5.96 6.06
C CYS A 71 12.77 -7.07 6.28
N ILE A 72 11.71 -7.09 5.47
CA ILE A 72 10.78 -8.21 5.49
C ILE A 72 11.19 -9.19 4.37
N GLU A 73 11.73 -10.33 4.81
CA GLU A 73 12.45 -11.29 3.97
C GLU A 73 11.56 -11.92 2.88
N GLU A 74 12.09 -11.89 1.66
CA GLU A 74 11.71 -12.60 0.43
C GLU A 74 10.35 -12.31 -0.26
N LEU A 75 10.42 -12.21 -1.59
CA LEU A 75 9.30 -11.98 -2.52
C LEU A 75 8.19 -13.04 -2.36
N GLU A 76 8.55 -14.26 -1.97
CA GLU A 76 7.61 -15.35 -1.69
C GLU A 76 6.61 -14.99 -0.59
N GLN A 77 7.05 -14.35 0.49
CA GLN A 77 6.15 -13.92 1.57
C GLN A 77 5.18 -12.83 1.10
N LEU A 78 5.62 -11.95 0.19
CA LEU A 78 4.73 -10.93 -0.38
C LEU A 78 3.70 -11.56 -1.32
N VAL A 79 4.11 -12.53 -2.14
CA VAL A 79 3.22 -13.25 -3.06
C VAL A 79 2.20 -14.07 -2.28
N ASP A 80 2.61 -14.81 -1.25
CA ASP A 80 1.70 -15.53 -0.35
C ASP A 80 0.74 -14.59 0.37
N MET A 81 1.23 -13.43 0.82
CA MET A 81 0.39 -12.39 1.40
C MET A 81 -0.67 -11.89 0.41
N LEU A 82 -0.28 -11.58 -0.83
CA LEU A 82 -1.21 -11.13 -1.87
C LEU A 82 -2.20 -12.22 -2.28
N GLY A 83 -1.80 -13.49 -2.28
CA GLY A 83 -2.66 -14.64 -2.54
C GLY A 83 -3.62 -14.98 -1.40
N SER A 84 -3.32 -14.50 -0.18
CA SER A 84 -4.15 -14.70 1.03
C SER A 84 -5.20 -13.61 1.28
N LEU A 85 -5.24 -12.57 0.43
CA LEU A 85 -6.25 -11.50 0.43
C LEU A 85 -7.51 -11.95 -0.33
#